data_AF-A0A9D6K6M6-F1
#
_entry.id   AF-A0A9D6K6M6-F1
#
_cell.length_a   1.000
_cell.length_b   1.000
_cell.length_c   1.000
_cell.angle_alpha   90.00
_cell.angle_beta   90.00
_cell.angle_gamma   90.00
#
_symmetry.space_group_name_H-M   'P 1'
#
loop_
_entity.id
_entity.type
_entity.pdbx_description
1 polymer ?
#
loop_
_entity_poly.entity_id
_entity_poly.type
_entity_poly.pdbx_seq_one_letter_code
_entity_poly.pdbx_strand_id
1 'polypeptide(L)'
;MHTASIKSPVFQKWAAAVIMSGMVSFLFSTNISFIGYSYNVGDIAATNVTADQNITAEGMDIKKGEIIVRAGDRVTEDTIKKLKLLQDIPYARGFLISAVGVFLFSIILFYTAYTFSARNIRKFASSPKDILLMAVILTAVLLFVRLSLFVAKSIEAAFPVIPFHLYLYLLPVAAGPMLVRLFLNSETALVFAAVTSFISGVFLEGSLSLAAYFFIGGVVAAKGVRHATQRATITKAGFILGCINALTIASLIVLKGSWSLREALAAIIFGFIGGQITSVIVTGAAPIFEIVFGYTTNIRHLELARMDHP
;
A
#
# COMPACT_ATOMS: atom_id res chain seq x y z
N MET A 1 14.58 -22.37 42.86
CA MET A 1 13.65 -22.70 41.75
C MET A 1 13.69 -21.52 40.78
N HIS A 2 14.57 -21.57 39.78
CA HIS A 2 14.76 -20.51 38.79
C HIS A 2 13.72 -20.64 37.68
N THR A 3 12.83 -19.67 37.55
CA THR A 3 11.97 -19.53 36.36
C THR A 3 12.84 -19.11 35.18
N ALA A 4 13.12 -20.06 34.29
CA ALA A 4 13.80 -19.84 33.03
C ALA A 4 12.93 -18.95 32.12
N SER A 5 13.16 -17.63 32.18
CA SER A 5 12.64 -16.68 31.20
C SER A 5 13.36 -16.94 29.87
N ILE A 6 12.67 -17.60 28.94
CA ILE A 6 13.11 -17.78 27.55
C ILE A 6 13.12 -16.40 26.88
N LYS A 7 14.22 -15.65 27.01
CA LYS A 7 14.48 -14.38 26.31
C LYS A 7 15.65 -14.59 25.34
N SER A 8 15.41 -15.33 24.26
CA SER A 8 16.37 -15.29 23.14
C SER A 8 16.07 -14.03 22.30
N PRO A 9 17.08 -13.21 21.95
CA PRO A 9 16.89 -12.05 21.08
C PRO A 9 16.38 -12.43 19.68
N VAL A 10 16.43 -13.71 19.32
CA VAL A 10 15.84 -14.28 18.10
C VAL A 10 14.32 -14.37 18.21
N PHE A 11 13.79 -14.75 19.38
CA PHE A 11 12.34 -14.85 19.61
C PHE A 11 11.63 -13.49 19.52
N GLN A 12 12.22 -12.42 20.06
CA GLN A 12 11.66 -11.07 19.94
C GLN A 12 11.65 -10.55 18.49
N LYS A 13 12.67 -10.91 17.69
CA LYS A 13 12.74 -10.55 16.26
C LYS A 13 11.64 -11.23 15.44
N TRP A 14 11.39 -12.51 15.71
CA TRP A 14 10.31 -13.25 15.04
C TRP A 14 8.93 -12.87 15.56
N ALA A 15 8.77 -12.60 16.84
CA ALA A 15 7.49 -12.21 17.42
C ALA A 15 6.99 -10.87 16.84
N ALA A 16 7.85 -9.85 16.71
CA ALA A 16 7.46 -8.60 16.07
C ALA A 16 7.11 -8.80 14.59
N ALA A 17 7.89 -9.57 13.84
CA ALA A 17 7.59 -9.87 12.44
C ALA A 17 6.27 -10.65 12.27
N VAL A 18 5.99 -11.62 13.14
CA VAL A 18 4.78 -12.46 13.12
C VAL A 18 3.54 -11.69 13.55
N ILE A 19 3.64 -10.85 14.59
CA ILE A 19 2.52 -10.00 15.03
C ILE A 19 2.18 -8.98 13.95
N MET A 20 3.20 -8.36 13.35
CA MET A 20 3.01 -7.28 12.37
C MET A 20 2.55 -7.81 11.03
N SER A 21 3.09 -8.94 10.57
CA SER A 21 2.51 -9.65 9.43
C SER A 21 1.07 -10.09 9.75
N GLY A 22 0.76 -10.50 10.99
CA GLY A 22 -0.58 -10.93 11.39
C GLY A 22 -1.57 -9.78 11.34
N MET A 23 -1.15 -8.59 11.80
CA MET A 23 -1.90 -7.35 11.63
C MET A 23 -2.06 -6.97 10.15
N VAL A 24 -1.03 -7.13 9.33
CA VAL A 24 -1.11 -6.89 7.87
C VAL A 24 -2.13 -7.84 7.23
N SER A 25 -2.07 -9.14 7.55
CA SER A 25 -3.02 -10.14 7.07
C SER A 25 -4.45 -9.82 7.50
N PHE A 26 -4.66 -9.43 8.75
CA PHE A 26 -5.98 -9.09 9.30
C PHE A 26 -6.55 -7.81 8.68
N LEU A 27 -5.75 -6.74 8.59
CA LEU A 27 -6.15 -5.46 8.01
C LEU A 27 -6.54 -5.59 6.54
N PHE A 28 -5.88 -6.49 5.81
CA PHE A 28 -6.14 -6.72 4.40
C PHE A 28 -7.07 -7.88 4.09
N SER A 29 -7.34 -8.75 5.06
CA SER A 29 -8.34 -9.79 4.87
C SER A 29 -9.65 -9.13 4.51
N THR A 30 -10.05 -8.05 5.21
CA THR A 30 -11.34 -7.34 5.13
C THR A 30 -11.73 -6.92 3.72
N ASN A 31 -12.03 -7.87 2.83
CA ASN A 31 -12.83 -7.67 1.65
C ASN A 31 -14.20 -7.27 2.16
N ILE A 32 -14.31 -6.02 2.60
CA ILE A 32 -15.55 -5.30 2.47
C ILE A 32 -15.59 -4.93 1.00
N SER A 33 -15.87 -5.95 0.18
CA SER A 33 -16.51 -5.76 -1.09
C SER A 33 -17.89 -5.21 -0.74
N PHE A 34 -17.98 -3.89 -0.61
CA PHE A 34 -19.21 -3.16 -0.91
C PHE A 34 -19.55 -3.27 -2.41
N ILE A 35 -19.18 -4.37 -3.07
CA ILE A 35 -19.67 -4.78 -4.38
C ILE A 35 -21.03 -5.43 -4.13
N GLY A 36 -21.94 -4.66 -3.57
CA GLY A 36 -23.34 -4.85 -3.89
C GLY A 36 -23.51 -4.18 -5.25
N TYR A 37 -23.56 -4.95 -6.33
CA TYR A 37 -24.15 -4.46 -7.56
C TYR A 37 -25.62 -4.16 -7.23
N SER A 38 -25.91 -2.93 -6.81
CA SER A 38 -27.26 -2.50 -6.44
C SER A 38 -28.00 -2.08 -7.70
N TYR A 39 -28.26 -3.04 -8.59
CA TYR A 39 -29.15 -2.85 -9.73
C TYR A 39 -30.55 -3.33 -9.36
N ASN A 40 -31.55 -2.51 -9.67
CA ASN A 40 -32.95 -2.88 -9.64
C ASN A 40 -33.39 -3.41 -11.00
N VAL A 41 -34.48 -4.18 -11.01
CA VAL A 41 -35.09 -4.68 -12.26
C VAL A 41 -35.47 -3.48 -13.12
N GLY A 42 -34.92 -3.40 -14.32
CA GLY A 42 -35.20 -2.32 -15.27
C GLY A 42 -34.17 -1.18 -15.30
N ASP A 43 -33.16 -1.19 -14.44
CA ASP A 43 -32.03 -0.26 -14.53
C ASP A 43 -31.21 -0.48 -15.82
N ILE A 44 -30.51 0.55 -16.28
CA ILE A 44 -29.55 0.44 -17.38
C ILE A 44 -28.17 0.24 -16.74
N ALA A 45 -27.48 -0.84 -17.12
CA ALA A 45 -26.18 -1.14 -16.55
C ALA A 45 -25.17 -0.04 -16.94
N ALA A 46 -24.52 0.54 -15.94
CA ALA A 46 -23.55 1.62 -16.15
C ALA A 46 -22.17 1.10 -16.59
N THR A 47 -21.87 -0.17 -16.30
CA THR A 47 -20.57 -0.80 -16.55
C THR A 47 -20.75 -2.23 -17.05
N ASN A 48 -19.75 -2.74 -17.77
CA ASN A 48 -19.69 -4.15 -18.10
C ASN A 48 -19.39 -4.94 -16.83
N VAL A 49 -20.24 -5.92 -16.49
CA VAL A 49 -19.97 -6.86 -15.40
C VAL A 49 -19.65 -8.22 -16.00
N THR A 50 -18.46 -8.72 -15.70
CA THR A 50 -18.00 -10.06 -16.10
C THR A 50 -17.90 -10.98 -14.89
N ALA A 51 -18.10 -12.27 -15.10
CA ALA A 51 -17.87 -13.28 -14.08
C ALA A 51 -16.36 -13.45 -13.83
N ASP A 52 -15.93 -13.23 -12.60
CA ASP A 52 -14.50 -13.36 -12.24
C ASP A 52 -14.09 -14.83 -12.01
N GLN A 53 -15.05 -15.74 -11.90
CA GLN A 53 -14.85 -17.15 -11.56
C GLN A 53 -15.88 -18.05 -12.28
N ASN A 54 -15.56 -19.34 -12.41
CA ASN A 54 -16.54 -20.35 -12.84
C ASN A 54 -17.47 -20.65 -11.66
N ILE A 55 -18.78 -20.57 -11.88
CA ILE A 55 -19.78 -20.77 -10.84
C ILE A 55 -20.82 -21.73 -11.39
N THR A 56 -20.98 -22.86 -10.70
CA THR A 56 -22.06 -23.79 -10.95
C THR A 56 -22.92 -23.83 -9.70
N ALA A 57 -24.01 -23.05 -9.69
CA ALA A 57 -24.93 -22.93 -8.56
C ALA A 57 -26.37 -22.81 -9.07
N GLU A 58 -27.34 -23.41 -8.35
CA GLU A 58 -28.77 -23.39 -8.69
C GLU A 58 -29.10 -23.78 -10.16
N GLY A 59 -28.37 -24.72 -10.75
CA GLY A 59 -28.60 -25.19 -12.12
C GLY A 59 -28.11 -24.24 -13.23
N MET A 60 -27.42 -23.15 -12.87
CA MET A 60 -26.76 -22.25 -13.81
C MET A 60 -25.24 -22.48 -13.79
N ASP A 61 -24.64 -22.64 -14.98
CA ASP A 61 -23.19 -22.69 -15.19
C ASP A 61 -22.73 -21.35 -15.77
N ILE A 62 -22.06 -20.54 -14.94
CA ILE A 62 -21.48 -19.26 -15.32
C ILE A 62 -19.97 -19.47 -15.47
N LYS A 63 -19.41 -19.18 -16.63
CA LYS A 63 -17.97 -19.34 -16.86
C LYS A 63 -17.21 -18.05 -16.53
N LYS A 64 -15.98 -18.19 -16.03
CA LYS A 64 -15.04 -17.08 -15.86
C LYS A 64 -14.84 -16.37 -17.19
N GLY A 65 -15.03 -15.06 -17.19
CA GLY A 65 -15.00 -14.21 -18.38
C GLY A 65 -16.34 -14.10 -19.13
N GLU A 66 -17.40 -14.77 -18.66
CA GLU A 66 -18.75 -14.56 -19.17
C GLU A 66 -19.24 -13.16 -18.82
N ILE A 67 -19.77 -12.43 -19.81
CA ILE A 67 -20.35 -11.12 -19.59
C ILE A 67 -21.76 -11.31 -19.05
N ILE A 68 -22.01 -10.83 -17.83
CA ILE A 68 -23.30 -10.96 -17.13
C ILE A 68 -24.23 -9.80 -17.50
N VAL A 69 -23.69 -8.60 -17.63
CA VAL A 69 -24.40 -7.44 -18.20
C VAL A 69 -23.41 -6.53 -18.93
N ARG A 70 -23.78 -6.02 -20.10
CA ARG A 70 -23.00 -5.00 -20.81
C ARG A 70 -23.49 -3.62 -20.43
N ALA A 71 -22.59 -2.65 -20.43
CA ALA A 71 -22.94 -1.24 -20.27
C ALA A 71 -23.95 -0.86 -21.36
N GLY A 72 -25.10 -0.30 -20.95
CA GLY A 72 -26.21 0.04 -21.85
C GLY A 72 -27.30 -1.04 -21.95
N ASP A 73 -27.08 -2.25 -21.45
CA ASP A 73 -28.12 -3.28 -21.40
C ASP A 73 -29.09 -3.04 -20.24
N ARG A 74 -30.35 -3.38 -20.45
CA ARG A 74 -31.38 -3.34 -19.40
C ARG A 74 -31.22 -4.53 -18.47
N VAL A 75 -31.14 -4.26 -17.17
CA VAL A 75 -31.00 -5.27 -16.13
C VAL A 75 -32.30 -6.06 -16.02
N THR A 76 -32.22 -7.36 -16.32
CA THR A 76 -33.33 -8.32 -16.18
C THR A 76 -33.28 -9.04 -14.83
N GLU A 77 -34.38 -9.69 -14.46
CA GLU A 77 -34.45 -10.50 -13.22
C GLU A 77 -33.40 -11.62 -13.20
N ASP A 78 -33.09 -12.22 -14.35
CA ASP A 78 -32.05 -13.24 -14.47
C ASP A 78 -30.64 -12.66 -14.27
N THR A 79 -30.39 -11.44 -14.75
CA THR A 79 -29.15 -10.71 -14.45
C THR A 79 -29.00 -10.50 -12.95
N ILE A 80 -30.07 -10.12 -12.25
CA ILE A 80 -30.05 -9.91 -10.79
C ILE A 80 -29.80 -11.23 -10.05
N LYS A 81 -30.39 -12.35 -10.50
CA LYS A 81 -30.10 -13.68 -9.93
C LYS A 81 -28.63 -14.06 -10.13
N LYS A 82 -28.06 -13.88 -11.33
CA LYS A 82 -26.63 -14.11 -11.59
C LYS A 82 -25.73 -13.20 -10.74
N LEU A 83 -26.09 -11.92 -10.58
CA LEU A 83 -25.37 -10.96 -9.75
C LEU A 83 -25.47 -11.28 -8.25
N LYS A 84 -26.62 -11.77 -7.78
CA LYS A 84 -26.79 -12.25 -6.40
C LYS A 84 -26.01 -13.54 -6.16
N LEU A 85 -26.03 -14.49 -7.09
CA LEU A 85 -25.22 -15.70 -6.99
C LEU A 85 -23.72 -15.40 -6.97
N LEU A 86 -23.26 -14.38 -7.69
CA LEU A 86 -21.89 -13.86 -7.56
C LEU A 86 -21.62 -13.27 -6.17
N GLN A 87 -22.59 -12.58 -5.58
CA GLN A 87 -22.46 -11.93 -4.26
C GLN A 87 -22.57 -12.92 -3.09
N ASP A 88 -23.39 -13.98 -3.22
CA ASP A 88 -23.73 -14.95 -2.17
C ASP A 88 -22.73 -16.11 -2.03
N ILE A 89 -21.68 -16.17 -2.86
CA ILE A 89 -20.57 -17.10 -2.61
C ILE A 89 -19.96 -16.75 -1.24
N PRO A 90 -19.77 -17.71 -0.31
CA PRO A 90 -19.11 -17.44 0.95
C PRO A 90 -17.64 -17.07 0.72
N TYR A 91 -17.40 -15.79 0.47
CA TYR A 91 -16.10 -15.15 0.26
C TYR A 91 -15.14 -15.37 1.44
N ALA A 92 -15.65 -15.80 2.61
CA ALA A 92 -14.88 -16.09 3.81
C ALA A 92 -13.74 -17.11 3.59
N ARG A 93 -13.91 -18.11 2.71
CA ARG A 93 -12.86 -19.13 2.48
C ARG A 93 -11.74 -18.63 1.57
N GLY A 94 -12.05 -17.93 0.48
CA GLY A 94 -11.06 -17.31 -0.40
C GLY A 94 -10.33 -16.13 0.26
N PHE A 95 -11.04 -15.40 1.12
CA PHE A 95 -10.53 -14.36 2.03
C PHE A 95 -9.39 -14.87 2.93
N LEU A 96 -9.63 -15.96 3.67
CA LEU A 96 -8.65 -16.48 4.62
C LEU A 96 -7.41 -16.99 3.87
N ILE A 97 -7.61 -17.66 2.74
CA ILE A 97 -6.51 -18.20 1.93
C ILE A 97 -5.66 -17.07 1.33
N SER A 98 -6.28 -16.02 0.79
CA SER A 98 -5.55 -14.86 0.24
C SER A 98 -4.80 -14.08 1.32
N ALA A 99 -5.44 -13.85 2.48
CA ALA A 99 -4.82 -13.18 3.61
C ALA A 99 -3.62 -13.98 4.16
N VAL A 100 -3.75 -15.31 4.24
CA VAL A 100 -2.64 -16.21 4.62
C VAL A 100 -1.54 -16.20 3.56
N GLY A 101 -1.87 -16.14 2.27
CA GLY A 101 -0.90 -16.02 1.18
C GLY A 101 -0.07 -14.74 1.28
N VAL A 102 -0.73 -13.59 1.45
CA VAL A 102 -0.06 -12.28 1.61
C VAL A 102 0.77 -12.24 2.90
N PHE A 103 0.27 -12.82 3.98
CA PHE A 103 1.00 -12.99 5.25
C PHE A 103 2.31 -13.76 5.06
N LEU A 104 2.22 -14.95 4.47
CA LEU A 104 3.38 -15.82 4.24
C LEU A 104 4.38 -15.14 3.29
N PHE A 105 3.89 -14.57 2.20
CA PHE A 105 4.73 -13.82 1.26
C PHE A 105 5.48 -12.67 1.94
N SER A 106 4.78 -11.88 2.76
CA SER A 106 5.37 -10.75 3.48
C SER A 106 6.44 -11.21 4.48
N ILE A 107 6.18 -12.30 5.22
CA ILE A 107 7.16 -12.89 6.14
C ILE A 107 8.40 -13.36 5.38
N ILE A 108 8.21 -14.12 4.30
CA ILE A 108 9.32 -14.67 3.51
C ILE A 108 10.17 -13.53 2.94
N LEU A 109 9.53 -12.53 2.34
CA LEU A 109 10.22 -11.38 1.75
C LEU A 109 10.97 -10.56 2.81
N PHE A 110 10.34 -10.28 3.95
CA PHE A 110 10.98 -9.52 5.03
C PHE A 110 12.14 -10.31 5.65
N TYR A 111 11.96 -11.61 5.88
CA TYR A 111 12.99 -12.49 6.44
C TYR A 111 14.20 -12.62 5.50
N THR A 112 13.96 -12.88 4.22
CA THR A 112 15.03 -12.98 3.21
C THR A 112 15.77 -11.65 3.04
N ALA A 113 15.05 -10.53 2.94
CA ALA A 113 15.67 -9.20 2.89
C ALA A 113 16.48 -8.90 4.15
N TYR A 114 15.93 -9.18 5.33
CA TYR A 114 16.63 -8.95 6.61
C TYR A 114 17.91 -9.79 6.72
N THR A 115 17.83 -11.10 6.49
CA THR A 115 18.98 -12.00 6.61
C THR A 115 20.08 -11.66 5.61
N PHE A 116 19.70 -11.32 4.37
CA PHE A 116 20.64 -10.86 3.36
C PHE A 116 21.27 -9.53 3.74
N SER A 117 20.49 -8.51 4.11
CA SER A 117 20.99 -7.18 4.42
C SER A 117 21.82 -7.16 5.71
N ALA A 118 21.41 -7.87 6.75
CA ALA A 118 22.14 -7.93 8.01
C ALA A 118 23.52 -8.60 7.88
N ARG A 119 23.71 -9.49 6.91
CA ARG A 119 25.01 -10.14 6.65
C ARG A 119 25.88 -9.36 5.68
N ASN A 120 25.28 -8.74 4.66
CA ASN A 120 26.04 -8.19 3.52
C ASN A 120 26.18 -6.66 3.54
N ILE A 121 25.33 -5.93 4.30
CA ILE A 121 25.33 -4.47 4.32
C ILE A 121 25.89 -3.99 5.67
N ARG A 122 27.11 -3.45 5.65
CA ARG A 122 27.85 -3.04 6.85
C ARG A 122 27.11 -2.03 7.74
N LYS A 123 26.29 -1.15 7.15
CA LYS A 123 25.54 -0.11 7.88
C LYS A 123 24.07 -0.47 8.11
N PHE A 124 23.64 -1.71 7.88
CA PHE A 124 22.23 -2.06 8.03
C PHE A 124 21.77 -2.00 9.50
N ALA A 125 20.67 -1.29 9.73
CA ALA A 125 20.10 -1.10 11.06
C ALA A 125 19.41 -2.41 11.50
N SER A 126 20.06 -3.15 12.38
CA SER A 126 19.68 -4.50 12.78
C SER A 126 19.41 -4.65 14.27
N SER A 127 19.39 -3.55 15.03
CA SER A 127 19.03 -3.58 16.44
C SER A 127 17.56 -3.96 16.61
N PRO A 128 17.15 -4.56 17.74
CA PRO A 128 15.75 -4.92 17.98
C PRO A 128 14.80 -3.72 17.87
N LYS A 129 15.27 -2.52 18.26
CA LYS A 129 14.51 -1.26 18.13
C LYS A 129 14.31 -0.86 16.67
N ASP A 130 15.34 -0.98 15.84
CA ASP A 130 15.26 -0.66 14.40
C ASP A 130 14.29 -1.59 13.68
N ILE A 131 14.34 -2.89 14.02
CA ILE A 131 13.44 -3.91 13.43
C ILE A 131 11.99 -3.64 13.84
N LEU A 132 11.76 -3.32 15.12
CA LEU A 132 10.43 -2.96 15.61
C LEU A 132 9.91 -1.70 14.91
N LEU A 133 10.74 -0.67 14.76
CA LEU A 133 10.41 0.55 14.04
C LEU A 133 10.00 0.25 12.58
N MET A 134 10.83 -0.50 11.85
CA MET A 134 10.53 -0.90 10.47
C MET A 134 9.21 -1.68 10.38
N ALA A 135 8.97 -2.60 11.32
CA ALA A 135 7.73 -3.36 11.35
C ALA A 135 6.51 -2.45 11.59
N VAL A 136 6.58 -1.53 12.56
CA VAL A 136 5.51 -0.55 12.84
C VAL A 136 5.26 0.38 11.67
N ILE A 137 6.30 0.89 11.04
CA ILE A 137 6.17 1.72 9.83
C ILE A 137 5.51 0.92 8.70
N LEU A 138 5.94 -0.34 8.49
CA LEU A 138 5.37 -1.19 7.43
C LEU A 138 3.87 -1.39 7.66
N THR A 139 3.46 -1.79 8.86
CA THR A 139 2.04 -2.00 9.17
C THR A 139 1.25 -0.69 9.09
N ALA A 140 1.81 0.43 9.53
CA ALA A 140 1.17 1.74 9.40
C ALA A 140 0.95 2.11 7.92
N VAL A 141 1.98 1.98 7.07
CA VAL A 141 1.86 2.25 5.63
C VAL A 141 0.80 1.37 4.99
N LEU A 142 0.79 0.09 5.32
CA LEU A 142 -0.17 -0.88 4.81
C LEU A 142 -1.60 -0.58 5.29
N LEU A 143 -1.78 -0.18 6.55
CA LEU A 143 -3.04 0.32 7.07
C LEU A 143 -3.50 1.57 6.28
N PHE A 144 -2.61 2.53 6.04
CA PHE A 144 -2.93 3.72 5.26
C PHE A 144 -3.32 3.36 3.83
N VAL A 145 -2.58 2.46 3.17
CA VAL A 145 -2.96 1.94 1.84
C VAL A 145 -4.36 1.36 1.88
N ARG A 146 -4.69 0.56 2.91
CA ARG A 146 -6.02 -0.03 3.05
C ARG A 146 -7.11 1.03 3.19
N LEU A 147 -6.90 2.02 4.05
CA LEU A 147 -7.83 3.13 4.24
C LEU A 147 -7.99 3.94 2.95
N SER A 148 -6.89 4.23 2.24
CA SER A 148 -6.93 4.93 0.96
C SER A 148 -7.71 4.16 -0.10
N LEU A 149 -7.58 2.83 -0.16
CA LEU A 149 -8.37 2.00 -1.07
C LEU A 149 -9.86 2.00 -0.71
N PHE A 150 -10.18 1.95 0.58
CA PHE A 150 -11.57 2.04 1.04
C PHE A 150 -12.21 3.37 0.61
N VAL A 151 -11.50 4.47 0.81
CA VAL A 151 -11.94 5.81 0.36
C VAL A 151 -12.04 5.86 -1.17
N ALA A 152 -11.05 5.36 -1.91
CA ALA A 152 -11.06 5.34 -3.37
C ALA A 152 -12.27 4.59 -3.93
N LYS A 153 -12.60 3.41 -3.40
CA LYS A 153 -13.79 2.63 -3.79
C LYS A 153 -15.09 3.40 -3.49
N SER A 154 -15.14 4.09 -2.35
CA SER A 154 -16.31 4.88 -1.96
C SER A 154 -16.52 6.06 -2.90
N ILE A 155 -15.44 6.71 -3.33
CA ILE A 155 -15.48 7.82 -4.30
C ILE A 155 -15.91 7.32 -5.67
N GLU A 156 -15.34 6.20 -6.14
CA GLU A 156 -15.71 5.61 -7.44
C GLU A 156 -17.20 5.24 -7.48
N ALA A 157 -17.73 4.64 -6.40
CA ALA A 157 -19.14 4.30 -6.29
C ALA A 157 -20.05 5.55 -6.32
N ALA A 158 -19.61 6.67 -5.74
CA ALA A 158 -20.36 7.93 -5.75
C ALA A 158 -20.21 8.70 -7.07
N PHE A 159 -19.05 8.61 -7.72
CA PHE A 159 -18.70 9.36 -8.93
C PHE A 159 -17.97 8.45 -9.93
N PRO A 160 -18.68 7.70 -10.79
CA PRO A 160 -18.10 6.73 -11.73
C PRO A 160 -17.46 7.41 -12.97
N VAL A 161 -16.81 8.56 -12.77
CA VAL A 161 -16.15 9.35 -13.82
C VAL A 161 -14.69 8.93 -13.98
N ILE A 162 -14.03 8.51 -12.89
CA ILE A 162 -12.61 8.17 -12.85
C ILE A 162 -12.45 6.68 -12.52
N PRO A 163 -11.80 5.89 -13.39
CA PRO A 163 -11.52 4.49 -13.14
C PRO A 163 -10.76 4.21 -11.83
N PHE A 164 -11.13 3.15 -11.10
CA PHE A 164 -10.46 2.71 -9.86
C PHE A 164 -8.93 2.69 -9.93
N HIS A 165 -8.38 2.14 -11.02
CA HIS A 165 -6.95 1.88 -11.17
C HIS A 165 -6.10 3.16 -11.15
N LEU A 166 -6.69 4.33 -11.44
CA LEU A 166 -5.99 5.61 -11.37
C LEU A 166 -5.74 6.03 -9.91
N TYR A 167 -6.68 5.76 -9.01
CA TYR A 167 -6.54 6.09 -7.58
C TYR A 167 -5.37 5.36 -6.91
N LEU A 168 -4.90 4.26 -7.49
CA LEU A 168 -3.74 3.53 -7.00
C LEU A 168 -2.45 4.37 -7.02
N TYR A 169 -2.37 5.37 -7.90
CA TYR A 169 -1.24 6.31 -7.94
C TYR A 169 -1.28 7.38 -6.84
N LEU A 170 -2.37 7.50 -6.06
CA LEU A 170 -2.43 8.38 -4.88
C LEU A 170 -1.85 7.70 -3.63
N LEU A 171 -1.64 6.38 -3.66
CA LEU A 171 -1.32 5.61 -2.46
C LEU A 171 0.02 6.04 -1.87
N PRO A 172 0.07 6.38 -0.56
CA PRO A 172 1.25 6.95 0.08
C PRO A 172 2.29 5.89 0.49
N VAL A 173 2.56 4.90 -0.35
CA VAL A 173 3.51 3.81 -0.05
C VAL A 173 4.93 4.35 0.22
N ALA A 174 5.31 5.42 -0.49
CA ALA A 174 6.59 6.08 -0.32
C ALA A 174 6.80 6.73 1.06
N ALA A 175 5.73 6.89 1.86
CA ALA A 175 5.82 7.39 3.24
C ALA A 175 6.69 6.48 4.11
N GLY A 176 6.65 5.16 3.88
CA GLY A 176 7.42 4.19 4.66
C GLY A 176 8.93 4.39 4.54
N PRO A 177 9.50 4.28 3.33
CA PRO A 177 10.93 4.53 3.10
C PRO A 177 11.38 5.92 3.53
N MET A 178 10.52 6.93 3.39
CA MET A 178 10.77 8.29 3.84
C MET A 178 10.90 8.36 5.37
N LEU A 179 9.97 7.76 6.12
CA LEU A 179 10.05 7.65 7.58
C LEU A 179 11.27 6.85 8.03
N VAL A 180 11.52 5.68 7.41
CA VAL A 180 12.70 4.86 7.72
C VAL A 180 13.98 5.67 7.52
N ARG A 181 14.05 6.51 6.48
CA ARG A 181 15.23 7.34 6.25
C ARG A 181 15.40 8.49 7.24
N LEU A 182 14.32 9.00 7.83
CA LEU A 182 14.39 10.04 8.85
C LEU A 182 15.05 9.52 10.14
N PHE A 183 14.75 8.27 10.51
CA PHE A 183 15.21 7.68 11.78
C PHE A 183 16.45 6.80 11.64
N LEU A 184 16.60 6.13 10.49
CA LEU A 184 17.69 5.22 10.18
C LEU A 184 18.51 5.75 9.00
N ASN A 185 19.39 4.91 8.47
CA ASN A 185 20.30 5.25 7.39
C ASN A 185 19.74 4.94 5.98
N SER A 186 20.44 5.45 4.96
CA SER A 186 20.09 5.29 3.54
C SER A 186 20.03 3.84 3.07
N GLU A 187 20.95 3.01 3.55
CA GLU A 187 21.06 1.62 3.13
C GLU A 187 19.85 0.81 3.62
N THR A 188 19.42 1.05 4.87
CA THR A 188 18.21 0.42 5.43
C THR A 188 16.95 0.93 4.74
N ALA A 189 16.85 2.24 4.48
CA ALA A 189 15.71 2.81 3.77
C ALA A 189 15.54 2.27 2.34
N LEU A 190 16.65 2.00 1.64
CA LEU A 190 16.63 1.39 0.30
C LEU A 190 16.09 -0.04 0.33
N VAL A 191 16.58 -0.86 1.28
CA VAL A 191 16.09 -2.24 1.48
C VAL A 191 14.60 -2.22 1.82
N PHE A 192 14.22 -1.32 2.74
CA PHE A 192 12.83 -1.15 3.12
C PHE A 192 11.94 -0.74 1.95
N ALA A 193 12.41 0.19 1.10
CA ALA A 193 11.70 0.58 -0.12
C ALA A 193 11.47 -0.57 -1.08
N ALA A 194 12.46 -1.45 -1.28
CA ALA A 194 12.29 -2.64 -2.09
C ALA A 194 11.19 -3.54 -1.51
N VAL A 195 11.32 -3.91 -0.22
CA VAL A 195 10.38 -4.81 0.46
C VAL A 195 8.95 -4.25 0.43
N THR A 196 8.74 -2.99 0.82
CA THR A 196 7.41 -2.38 0.86
C THR A 196 6.76 -2.26 -0.51
N SER A 197 7.56 -2.00 -1.55
CA SER A 197 7.06 -1.84 -2.91
C SER A 197 6.64 -3.18 -3.51
N PHE A 198 7.40 -4.25 -3.28
CA PHE A 198 7.01 -5.60 -3.70
C PHE A 198 5.77 -6.09 -2.95
N ILE A 199 5.70 -5.90 -1.62
CA ILE A 199 4.50 -6.25 -0.85
C ILE A 199 3.28 -5.48 -1.38
N SER A 200 3.42 -4.16 -1.59
CA SER A 200 2.32 -3.33 -2.09
C SER A 200 1.91 -3.71 -3.52
N GLY A 201 2.86 -4.04 -4.39
CA GLY A 201 2.57 -4.47 -5.76
C GLY A 201 1.87 -5.82 -5.82
N VAL A 202 2.31 -6.80 -5.03
CA VAL A 202 1.62 -8.10 -4.89
C VAL A 202 0.22 -7.91 -4.32
N PHE A 203 0.08 -7.03 -3.35
CA PHE A 203 -1.20 -6.70 -2.73
C PHE A 203 -2.18 -6.03 -3.71
N LEU A 204 -1.68 -5.21 -4.63
CA LEU A 204 -2.46 -4.52 -5.66
C LEU A 204 -2.47 -5.33 -6.97
N GLU A 205 -3.00 -6.55 -6.89
CA GLU A 205 -3.23 -7.47 -8.02
C GLU A 205 -1.95 -7.95 -8.74
N GLY A 206 -0.78 -7.83 -8.12
CA GLY A 206 0.47 -8.34 -8.69
C GLY A 206 1.05 -7.48 -9.81
N SER A 207 0.66 -6.22 -9.92
CA SER A 207 1.17 -5.32 -10.96
C SER A 207 2.63 -4.95 -10.75
N LEU A 208 3.52 -5.48 -11.62
CA LEU A 208 4.94 -5.12 -11.65
C LEU A 208 5.13 -3.61 -11.89
N SER A 209 4.27 -3.00 -12.71
CA SER A 209 4.32 -1.56 -12.98
C SER A 209 4.09 -0.74 -11.71
N LEU A 210 3.13 -1.14 -10.86
CA LEU A 210 2.89 -0.48 -9.57
C LEU A 210 4.04 -0.73 -8.59
N ALA A 211 4.58 -1.95 -8.54
CA ALA A 211 5.75 -2.24 -7.72
C ALA A 211 6.95 -1.35 -8.10
N ALA A 212 7.21 -1.20 -9.41
CA ALA A 212 8.27 -0.31 -9.92
C ALA A 212 7.99 1.16 -9.57
N TYR A 213 6.76 1.61 -9.74
CA TYR A 213 6.33 2.97 -9.35
C TYR A 213 6.59 3.25 -7.87
N PHE A 214 6.14 2.37 -6.96
CA PHE A 214 6.37 2.54 -5.52
C PHE A 214 7.85 2.44 -5.15
N PHE A 215 8.62 1.61 -5.85
CA PHE A 215 10.04 1.49 -5.60
C PHE A 215 10.79 2.77 -5.96
N ILE A 216 10.57 3.30 -7.17
CA ILE A 216 11.17 4.56 -7.62
C ILE A 216 10.75 5.69 -6.68
N GLY A 217 9.45 5.81 -6.40
CA GLY A 217 8.92 6.81 -5.47
C GLY A 217 9.52 6.70 -4.08
N GLY A 218 9.61 5.48 -3.53
CA GLY A 218 10.19 5.23 -2.21
C GLY A 218 11.67 5.61 -2.12
N VAL A 219 12.47 5.30 -3.14
CA VAL A 219 13.89 5.69 -3.20
C VAL A 219 14.05 7.20 -3.29
N VAL A 220 13.24 7.88 -4.13
CA VAL A 220 13.26 9.34 -4.24
C VAL A 220 12.83 10.02 -2.95
N ALA A 221 11.76 9.53 -2.32
CA ALA A 221 11.27 10.06 -1.06
C ALA A 221 12.31 9.93 0.06
N ALA A 222 12.93 8.76 0.19
CA ALA A 222 14.03 8.53 1.12
C ALA A 222 15.20 9.49 0.82
N LYS A 223 15.64 9.60 -0.44
CA LYS A 223 16.72 10.53 -0.81
C LYS A 223 16.40 11.98 -0.44
N GLY A 224 15.16 12.41 -0.64
CA GLY A 224 14.70 13.78 -0.40
C GLY A 224 14.83 14.23 1.05
N VAL A 225 14.76 13.32 2.02
CA VAL A 225 14.83 13.64 3.46
C VAL A 225 16.21 13.43 4.09
N ARG A 226 17.25 13.17 3.29
CA ARG A 226 18.63 12.90 3.77
C ARG A 226 19.14 13.92 4.80
N HIS A 227 18.80 15.20 4.64
CA HIS A 227 19.21 16.30 5.50
C HIS A 227 18.00 17.04 6.08
N ALA A 228 16.92 16.31 6.42
CA ALA A 228 15.74 16.91 7.02
C ALA A 228 16.09 17.47 8.41
N THR A 229 16.36 18.78 8.44
CA THR A 229 16.60 19.58 9.64
C THR A 229 15.39 20.46 9.96
N GLN A 230 14.49 20.64 9.00
CA GLN A 230 13.27 21.44 9.12
C GLN A 230 12.10 20.72 8.46
N ARG A 231 10.87 20.97 8.93
CA ARG A 231 9.64 20.44 8.31
C ARG A 231 9.53 20.80 6.82
N ALA A 232 10.04 21.97 6.42
CA ALA A 232 10.09 22.41 5.03
C ALA A 232 10.86 21.44 4.11
N THR A 233 11.86 20.70 4.62
CA THR A 233 12.59 19.69 3.84
C THR A 233 11.71 18.51 3.46
N ILE A 234 10.78 18.11 4.33
CA ILE A 234 9.83 17.01 4.08
C ILE A 234 8.83 17.44 2.99
N THR A 235 8.31 18.66 3.07
CA THR A 235 7.41 19.21 2.04
C THR A 235 8.10 19.28 0.67
N LYS A 236 9.34 19.77 0.62
CA LYS A 236 10.13 19.82 -0.62
C LYS A 236 10.37 18.42 -1.19
N ALA A 237 10.66 17.44 -0.33
CA ALA A 237 10.82 16.05 -0.76
C ALA A 237 9.52 15.48 -1.33
N GLY A 238 8.35 15.83 -0.79
CA GLY A 238 7.04 15.49 -1.36
C GLY A 238 6.80 16.08 -2.74
N PHE A 239 7.21 17.34 -2.94
CA PHE A 239 7.12 17.98 -4.26
C PHE A 239 7.99 17.28 -5.31
N ILE A 240 9.25 17.00 -4.97
CA ILE A 240 10.17 16.25 -5.85
C ILE A 240 9.62 14.85 -6.13
N LEU A 241 9.10 14.17 -5.11
CA LEU A 241 8.43 12.87 -5.25
C LEU A 241 7.27 12.95 -6.25
N GLY A 242 6.40 13.97 -6.13
CA GLY A 242 5.29 14.19 -7.06
C GLY A 242 5.75 14.34 -8.51
N CYS A 243 6.80 15.13 -8.75
CA CYS A 243 7.38 15.29 -10.10
C CYS A 243 7.93 13.97 -10.66
N ILE A 244 8.65 13.19 -9.85
CA ILE A 244 9.20 11.90 -10.29
C ILE A 244 8.11 10.86 -10.50
N ASN A 245 7.07 10.86 -9.66
CA ASN A 245 5.90 10.01 -9.84
C ASN A 245 5.19 10.32 -11.16
N ALA A 246 4.95 11.60 -11.46
CA ALA A 246 4.40 12.04 -12.74
C ALA A 246 5.23 11.55 -13.93
N LEU A 247 6.56 11.71 -13.87
CA LEU A 247 7.46 11.25 -14.94
C LEU A 247 7.48 9.71 -15.08
N THR A 248 7.45 8.99 -13.96
CA THR A 248 7.41 7.52 -13.93
C THR A 248 6.10 6.99 -14.50
N ILE A 249 4.98 7.64 -14.19
CA ILE A 249 3.67 7.28 -14.74
C ILE A 249 3.66 7.55 -16.25
N ALA A 250 4.18 8.70 -16.69
CA ALA A 250 4.29 9.01 -18.11
C ALA A 250 5.11 7.95 -18.86
N SER A 251 6.25 7.51 -18.32
CA SER A 251 7.06 6.46 -18.95
C SER A 251 6.35 5.10 -18.98
N LEU A 252 5.65 4.72 -17.91
CA LEU A 252 4.85 3.49 -17.85
C LEU A 252 3.68 3.50 -18.85
N ILE A 253 3.04 4.65 -19.06
CA ILE A 253 1.97 4.82 -20.05
C ILE A 253 2.52 4.61 -21.47
N VAL A 254 3.65 5.25 -21.79
CA VAL A 254 4.30 5.09 -23.10
C VAL A 254 4.69 3.63 -23.34
N LEU A 255 5.21 2.95 -22.31
CA LEU A 255 5.60 1.53 -22.39
C LEU A 255 4.40 0.61 -22.70
N LYS A 256 3.20 0.96 -22.23
CA LYS A 256 1.97 0.17 -22.49
C LYS A 256 1.46 0.28 -23.93
N GLY A 257 1.93 1.25 -24.72
CA GLY A 257 1.62 1.37 -26.16
C GLY A 257 0.21 1.88 -26.51
N SER A 258 -0.80 1.68 -25.66
CA SER A 258 -2.16 2.20 -25.82
C SER A 258 -2.50 3.20 -24.70
N TRP A 259 -2.89 4.42 -25.05
CA TRP A 259 -3.20 5.45 -24.06
C TRP A 259 -4.33 6.37 -24.50
N SER A 260 -5.27 6.60 -23.58
CA SER A 260 -6.22 7.72 -23.66
C SER A 260 -5.56 8.96 -23.08
N LEU A 261 -5.57 10.09 -23.81
CA LEU A 261 -4.99 11.34 -23.33
C LEU A 261 -5.61 11.78 -21.99
N ARG A 262 -6.92 11.59 -21.81
CA ARG A 262 -7.64 11.95 -20.58
C ARG A 262 -7.17 11.12 -19.39
N GLU A 263 -7.04 9.81 -19.57
CA GLU A 263 -6.57 8.90 -18.51
C GLU A 263 -5.11 9.15 -18.18
N ALA A 264 -4.28 9.41 -19.19
CA ALA A 264 -2.87 9.71 -19.00
C ALA A 264 -2.67 10.98 -18.16
N LEU A 265 -3.39 12.06 -18.50
CA LEU A 265 -3.34 13.31 -17.73
C LEU A 265 -3.84 13.12 -16.30
N ALA A 266 -4.95 12.39 -16.12
CA ALA A 266 -5.47 12.09 -14.79
C ALA A 266 -4.45 11.30 -13.95
N ALA A 267 -3.83 10.26 -14.52
CA ALA A 267 -2.82 9.44 -13.85
C ALA A 267 -1.61 10.26 -13.41
N ILE A 268 -1.11 11.13 -14.30
CA ILE A 268 0.03 12.01 -14.02
C ILE A 268 -0.27 12.98 -12.88
N ILE A 269 -1.44 13.63 -12.92
CA ILE A 269 -1.90 14.53 -11.85
C ILE A 269 -2.03 13.76 -10.53
N PHE A 270 -2.61 12.57 -10.58
CA PHE A 270 -2.81 11.70 -9.43
C PHE A 270 -1.50 11.26 -8.79
N GLY A 271 -0.50 10.88 -9.58
CA GLY A 271 0.85 10.58 -9.09
C GLY A 271 1.56 11.79 -8.48
N PHE A 272 1.35 12.98 -9.07
CA PHE A 272 1.89 14.23 -8.52
C PHE A 272 1.28 14.55 -7.16
N ILE A 273 -0.06 14.51 -7.06
CA ILE A 273 -0.81 14.72 -5.81
C ILE A 273 -0.44 13.66 -4.77
N GLY A 274 -0.28 12.40 -5.16
CA GLY A 274 0.16 11.31 -4.27
C GLY A 274 1.49 11.61 -3.58
N GLY A 275 2.42 12.30 -4.26
CA GLY A 275 3.67 12.78 -3.66
C GLY A 275 3.45 13.83 -2.56
N GLN A 276 2.49 14.73 -2.75
CA GLN A 276 2.13 15.75 -1.74
C GLN A 276 1.39 15.14 -0.55
N ILE A 277 0.45 14.23 -0.80
CA ILE A 277 -0.24 13.47 0.26
C ILE A 277 0.78 12.74 1.12
N THR A 278 1.78 12.11 0.47
CA THR A 278 2.87 11.43 1.18
C THR A 278 3.64 12.36 2.11
N SER A 279 4.01 13.57 1.70
CA SER A 279 4.76 14.49 2.58
C SER A 279 3.91 15.01 3.74
N VAL A 280 2.61 15.24 3.54
CA VAL A 280 1.68 15.62 4.61
C VAL A 280 1.60 14.50 5.66
N ILE A 281 1.40 13.26 5.22
CA ILE A 281 1.35 12.09 6.12
C ILE A 281 2.65 11.94 6.90
N VAL A 282 3.80 12.04 6.23
CA VAL A 282 5.11 11.91 6.90
C VAL A 282 5.37 13.05 7.88
N THR A 283 4.97 14.28 7.54
CA THR A 283 5.12 15.45 8.43
C THR A 283 4.30 15.28 9.71
N GLY A 284 3.10 14.72 9.62
CA GLY A 284 2.25 14.42 10.77
C GLY A 284 2.70 13.20 11.57
N ALA A 285 3.20 12.16 10.89
CA ALA A 285 3.62 10.91 11.51
C ALA A 285 4.99 11.00 12.20
N ALA A 286 5.94 11.76 11.63
CA ALA A 286 7.31 11.81 12.14
C ALA A 286 7.40 12.15 13.64
N PRO A 287 6.73 13.18 14.19
CA PRO A 287 6.76 13.47 15.62
C PRO A 287 6.24 12.33 16.50
N ILE A 288 5.24 11.57 16.04
CA ILE A 288 4.70 10.43 16.78
C ILE A 288 5.76 9.33 16.90
N PHE A 289 6.45 9.02 15.79
CA PHE A 289 7.52 8.04 15.79
C PHE A 289 8.74 8.49 16.60
N GLU A 290 9.08 9.78 16.60
CA GLU A 290 10.11 10.36 17.48
C GLU A 290 9.81 10.12 18.96
N ILE A 291 8.57 10.39 19.39
CA ILE A 291 8.17 10.24 20.80
C ILE A 291 8.13 8.77 21.20
N VAL A 292 7.51 7.91 20.39
CA VAL A 292 7.28 6.49 20.72
C VAL A 292 8.59 5.70 20.77
N PHE A 293 9.50 5.95 19.84
CA PHE A 293 10.75 5.17 19.74
C PHE A 293 11.96 5.88 20.34
N GLY A 294 11.83 7.16 20.71
CA GLY A 294 12.92 7.95 21.29
C GLY A 294 14.08 8.20 20.32
N TYR A 295 13.88 8.02 19.01
CA TYR A 295 14.87 8.46 18.03
C TYR A 295 14.84 9.99 17.98
N THR A 296 15.96 10.62 18.32
CA THR A 296 16.13 12.06 18.08
C THR A 296 16.41 12.29 16.59
N THR A 297 15.47 12.88 15.87
CA THR A 297 15.76 13.43 14.53
C THR A 297 16.60 14.70 14.68
N ASN A 298 17.34 15.05 13.63
CA ASN A 298 18.12 16.30 13.60
C ASN A 298 17.24 17.56 13.77
N ILE A 299 15.94 17.46 13.48
CA ILE A 299 14.97 18.55 13.65
C ILE A 299 14.89 18.95 15.13
N ARG A 300 14.73 17.99 16.04
CA ARG A 300 14.65 18.25 17.47
C ARG A 300 15.97 18.76 18.06
N HIS A 301 17.11 18.28 17.58
CA HIS A 301 18.43 18.79 18.01
C HIS A 301 18.62 20.27 17.64
N LEU A 302 18.15 20.68 16.46
CA LEU A 302 18.18 22.09 16.05
C LEU A 302 17.12 22.95 16.73
N GLU A 303 15.95 22.38 17.09
CA GLU A 303 14.96 23.07 17.91
C GLU A 303 15.45 23.27 19.35
N LEU A 304 16.11 22.27 19.95
CA LEU A 304 16.74 22.39 21.27
C LEU A 304 17.92 23.37 21.26
N ALA A 305 18.77 23.32 20.23
CA ALA A 305 19.89 24.27 20.10
C ALA A 305 19.41 25.72 19.90
N ARG A 306 18.21 25.94 19.37
CA ARG A 306 17.59 27.28 19.26
C ARG A 306 16.93 27.75 20.56
N MET A 307 16.57 26.84 21.47
CA MET A 307 16.07 27.21 22.80
C MET A 307 17.19 27.69 23.75
N ASP A 308 18.46 27.41 23.42
CA ASP A 308 19.62 27.86 24.20
C ASP A 308 20.12 29.27 23.81
N HIS A 309 19.45 29.99 22.90
CA HIS A 309 19.78 31.38 22.58
C HIS A 309 18.58 32.29 22.86
N PRO A 310 18.61 33.13 23.91
CA PRO A 310 17.56 34.10 24.21
C PRO A 310 17.47 35.22 23.16
#